data_AF-A0A847CTB0-F1
#
_entry.id   AF-A0A847CTB0-F1
#
_cell.length_a   1.000
_cell.length_b   1.000
_cell.length_c   1.000
_cell.angle_alpha   90.00
_cell.angle_beta   90.00
_cell.angle_gamma   90.00
#
_symmetry.space_group_name_H-M   'P 1'
#
loop_
_entity.id
_entity.type
_entity.pdbx_description
1 polymer ?
#
loop_
_entity_poly.entity_id
_entity_poly.type
_entity_poly.pdbx_seq_one_letter_code
_entity_poly.pdbx_strand_id
1 'polypeptide(L)'
;MKDEEVSYIDMTKGDILSGFKMFYDMATFAPVSFRNSYESAANNDPNREQARIKVKDTDANILLIAGTEDMMWQSDVAAQNIYDKRPENFEVLIYEGAGHVFFADWYFNAGNMNMALGGDIKRNGKAGHDSMKIIVDRLEKWHSQDN
;
A
#
# COMPACT_ATOMS: atom_id res chain seq x y z
N MET A 1 13.59 -14.09 19.58
CA MET A 1 13.83 -13.27 18.38
C MET A 1 15.28 -12.84 18.44
N LYS A 2 16.08 -13.05 17.39
CA LYS A 2 17.44 -12.50 17.32
C LYS A 2 17.32 -11.02 16.97
N ASP A 3 18.16 -10.18 17.60
CA ASP A 3 18.33 -8.76 17.28
C ASP A 3 19.05 -8.55 15.93
N GLU A 4 18.52 -9.15 14.87
CA GLU A 4 19.02 -8.95 13.51
C GLU A 4 18.32 -7.73 12.91
N GLU A 5 19.13 -6.76 12.45
CA GLU A 5 18.65 -5.56 11.79
C GLU A 5 17.88 -5.94 10.51
N VAL A 6 16.64 -5.48 10.39
CA VAL A 6 15.78 -5.82 9.26
C VAL A 6 16.10 -4.90 8.09
N SER A 7 16.36 -5.47 6.91
CA SER A 7 16.58 -4.67 5.70
C SER A 7 15.33 -3.83 5.37
N TYR A 8 15.54 -2.58 5.00
CA TYR A 8 14.50 -1.62 4.65
C TYR A 8 14.90 -0.83 3.40
N ILE A 9 13.91 -0.21 2.75
CA ILE A 9 14.15 0.71 1.63
C ILE A 9 14.67 2.04 2.18
N ASP A 10 15.85 2.44 1.74
CA ASP A 10 16.44 3.73 2.11
C ASP A 10 15.77 4.87 1.33
N MET A 11 14.90 5.61 2.03
CA MET A 11 14.18 6.75 1.47
C MET A 11 15.10 7.89 1.01
N THR A 12 16.37 7.93 1.44
CA THR A 12 17.35 8.92 0.95
C THR A 12 17.80 8.65 -0.48
N LYS A 13 17.47 7.47 -1.04
CA LYS A 13 17.70 7.11 -2.45
C LYS A 13 16.60 7.61 -3.39
N GLY A 14 15.56 8.25 -2.85
CA GLY A 14 14.52 8.89 -3.64
C GLY A 14 15.04 10.07 -4.48
N ASP A 15 14.31 10.38 -5.54
CA ASP A 15 14.64 11.45 -6.47
C ASP A 15 14.41 12.84 -5.86
N ILE A 16 15.33 13.74 -6.16
CA ILE A 16 15.34 15.12 -5.68
C ILE A 16 14.10 15.88 -6.19
N LEU A 17 13.62 15.61 -7.42
CA LEU A 17 12.43 16.27 -7.96
C LEU A 17 11.16 15.90 -7.19
N SER A 18 11.04 14.65 -6.74
CA SER A 18 9.92 14.21 -5.89
C SER A 18 9.93 14.96 -4.55
N GLY A 19 11.12 15.13 -3.96
CA GLY A 19 11.31 15.96 -2.76
C GLY A 19 10.92 17.43 -2.96
N PHE A 20 11.30 18.05 -4.08
CA PHE A 20 10.91 19.42 -4.40
C PHE A 20 9.40 19.58 -4.60
N LYS A 21 8.74 18.65 -5.30
CA LYS A 21 7.29 18.68 -5.46
C LYS A 21 6.56 18.55 -4.13
N MET A 22 7.00 17.63 -3.26
CA MET A 22 6.44 17.47 -1.92
C MET A 22 6.54 18.76 -1.11
N PHE A 23 7.72 19.42 -1.13
CA PHE A 23 7.92 20.71 -0.45
C PHE A 23 7.01 21.81 -1.01
N TYR A 24 6.85 21.88 -2.33
CA TYR A 24 5.95 22.84 -2.98
C TYR A 24 4.48 22.62 -2.57
N ASP A 25 4.01 21.37 -2.56
CA ASP A 25 2.65 21.04 -2.13
C ASP A 25 2.43 21.43 -0.66
N MET A 26 3.41 21.15 0.22
CA MET A 26 3.37 21.57 1.62
C MET A 26 3.32 23.10 1.78
N ALA A 27 4.17 23.85 1.05
CA ALA A 27 4.23 25.30 1.13
C ALA A 27 2.94 25.98 0.65
N THR A 28 2.20 25.32 -0.24
CA THR A 28 0.94 25.82 -0.82
C THR A 28 -0.30 25.22 -0.15
N PHE A 29 -0.14 24.41 0.90
CA PHE A 29 -1.21 23.62 1.53
C PHE A 29 -2.00 22.75 0.54
N ALA A 30 -1.40 22.40 -0.60
CA ALA A 30 -1.96 21.43 -1.52
C ALA A 30 -1.87 20.01 -0.93
N PRO A 31 -2.74 19.06 -1.33
CA PRO A 31 -2.64 17.68 -0.89
C PRO A 31 -1.31 17.04 -1.31
N VAL A 32 -0.55 16.62 -0.31
CA VAL A 32 0.79 16.03 -0.48
C VAL A 32 0.66 14.55 -0.81
N SER A 33 1.18 14.14 -1.96
CA SER A 33 1.35 12.73 -2.32
C SER A 33 2.75 12.25 -1.93
N PHE A 34 2.83 11.05 -1.36
CA PHE A 34 4.09 10.39 -1.02
C PHE A 34 4.48 9.30 -2.02
N ARG A 35 3.54 8.85 -2.87
CA ARG A 35 3.72 7.74 -3.81
C ARG A 35 5.00 7.87 -4.63
N ASN A 36 5.21 9.02 -5.29
CA ASN A 36 6.38 9.23 -6.15
C ASN A 36 7.70 9.06 -5.40
N SER A 37 7.76 9.53 -4.14
CA SER A 37 8.93 9.39 -3.30
C SER A 37 9.19 7.93 -2.92
N TYR A 38 8.14 7.18 -2.59
CA TYR A 38 8.24 5.74 -2.31
C TYR A 38 8.58 4.91 -3.55
N GLU A 39 7.99 5.21 -4.71
CA GLU A 39 8.31 4.56 -5.98
C GLU A 39 9.76 4.81 -6.37
N SER A 40 10.20 6.07 -6.26
CA SER A 40 11.57 6.43 -6.58
C SER A 40 12.58 5.75 -5.64
N ALA A 41 12.35 5.79 -4.33
CA ALA A 41 13.23 5.13 -3.37
C ALA A 41 13.29 3.62 -3.62
N ALA A 42 12.14 2.95 -3.80
CA ALA A 42 12.09 1.51 -4.04
C ALA A 42 12.75 1.09 -5.36
N ASN A 43 12.67 1.91 -6.40
CA ASN A 43 13.29 1.63 -7.70
C ASN A 43 14.81 1.85 -7.68
N ASN A 44 15.28 2.80 -6.87
CA ASN A 44 16.70 3.18 -6.81
C ASN A 44 17.50 2.39 -5.77
N ASP A 45 16.83 1.70 -4.83
CA ASP A 45 17.52 0.94 -3.79
C ASP A 45 18.07 -0.41 -4.31
N PRO A 46 19.41 -0.63 -4.28
CA PRO A 46 20.00 -1.90 -4.70
C PRO A 46 19.61 -3.08 -3.80
N ASN A 47 19.19 -2.82 -2.56
CA ASN A 47 18.79 -3.82 -1.58
C ASN A 47 17.27 -4.11 -1.60
N ARG A 48 16.52 -3.61 -2.60
CA ARG A 48 15.06 -3.79 -2.68
C ARG A 48 14.58 -5.22 -2.46
N GLU A 49 15.30 -6.21 -3.01
CA GLU A 49 14.91 -7.61 -2.83
C GLU A 49 15.17 -8.09 -1.41
N GLN A 50 16.20 -7.59 -0.73
CA GLN A 50 16.49 -7.93 0.67
C GLN A 50 15.44 -7.30 1.60
N ALA A 51 15.04 -6.05 1.33
CA ALA A 51 14.02 -5.32 2.08
C ALA A 51 12.59 -5.83 1.86
N ARG A 52 12.34 -6.59 0.78
CA ARG A 52 11.02 -7.17 0.51
C ARG A 52 10.64 -8.20 1.59
N ILE A 53 9.41 -8.08 2.11
CA ILE A 53 8.80 -9.05 3.02
C ILE A 53 8.83 -10.46 2.40
N LYS A 54 9.43 -11.41 3.11
CA LYS A 54 9.57 -12.81 2.67
C LYS A 54 8.36 -13.61 3.13
N VAL A 55 7.43 -13.86 2.20
CA VAL A 55 6.18 -14.62 2.47
C VAL A 55 6.26 -16.09 2.05
N LYS A 56 7.40 -16.58 1.56
CA LYS A 56 7.50 -17.94 1.00
C LYS A 56 7.26 -19.03 2.06
N ASP A 57 7.75 -18.80 3.27
CA ASP A 57 7.83 -19.82 4.33
C ASP A 57 6.78 -19.61 5.44
N THR A 58 5.68 -18.91 5.13
CA THR A 58 4.57 -18.73 6.07
C THR A 58 3.45 -19.73 5.81
N ASP A 59 2.89 -20.31 6.86
CA ASP A 59 1.73 -21.21 6.76
C ASP A 59 0.39 -20.45 6.69
N ALA A 60 0.42 -19.11 6.74
CA ALA A 60 -0.79 -18.29 6.72
C ALA A 60 -1.45 -18.24 5.34
N ASN A 61 -2.78 -18.18 5.35
CA ASN A 61 -3.59 -17.66 4.24
C ASN A 61 -3.42 -16.13 4.18
N ILE A 62 -3.15 -15.57 3.00
CA ILE A 62 -2.89 -14.15 2.83
C ILE A 62 -3.94 -13.54 1.90
N LEU A 63 -4.61 -12.48 2.36
CA LEU A 63 -5.43 -11.62 1.53
C LEU A 63 -4.79 -10.22 1.51
N LEU A 64 -4.40 -9.75 0.32
CA LEU A 64 -3.96 -8.38 0.11
C LEU A 64 -5.01 -7.60 -0.68
N ILE A 65 -5.24 -6.38 -0.26
CA ILE A 65 -6.20 -5.45 -0.85
C ILE A 65 -5.48 -4.14 -1.12
N ALA A 66 -5.56 -3.64 -2.34
CA ALA A 66 -4.88 -2.42 -2.78
C ALA A 66 -5.74 -1.62 -3.76
N GLY A 67 -5.43 -0.34 -3.90
CA GLY A 67 -6.02 0.55 -4.90
C GLY A 67 -4.97 1.04 -5.90
N THR A 68 -5.33 1.16 -7.18
CA THR A 68 -4.38 1.61 -8.22
C THR A 68 -4.03 3.09 -8.14
N GLU A 69 -4.85 3.89 -7.46
CA GLU A 69 -4.65 5.32 -7.27
C GLU A 69 -4.17 5.64 -5.85
N ASP A 70 -3.54 4.70 -5.14
CA ASP A 70 -2.95 4.96 -3.82
C ASP A 70 -1.84 6.01 -3.91
N MET A 71 -2.09 7.20 -3.37
CA MET A 71 -1.17 8.34 -3.42
C MET A 71 -0.18 8.39 -2.25
N MET A 72 -0.24 7.44 -1.31
CA MET A 72 0.70 7.32 -0.20
C MET A 72 1.89 6.44 -0.57
N TRP A 73 1.63 5.26 -1.13
CA TRP A 73 2.66 4.35 -1.65
C TRP A 73 2.07 3.45 -2.74
N GLN A 74 2.94 2.77 -3.50
CA GLN A 74 2.55 1.87 -4.59
C GLN A 74 2.01 0.51 -4.09
N SER A 75 0.88 0.53 -3.38
CA SER A 75 0.29 -0.66 -2.74
C SER A 75 -0.13 -1.73 -3.75
N ASP A 76 -0.61 -1.32 -4.93
CA ASP A 76 -0.93 -2.20 -6.06
C ASP A 76 0.30 -2.98 -6.54
N VAL A 77 1.42 -2.28 -6.75
CA VAL A 77 2.69 -2.87 -7.16
C VAL A 77 3.25 -3.78 -6.06
N ALA A 78 3.20 -3.34 -4.80
CA ALA A 78 3.66 -4.12 -3.66
C ALA A 78 2.85 -5.42 -3.50
N ALA A 79 1.52 -5.35 -3.61
CA ALA A 79 0.65 -6.51 -3.50
C ALA A 79 0.93 -7.53 -4.60
N GLN A 80 1.04 -7.09 -5.85
CA GLN A 80 1.36 -7.97 -6.98
C GLN A 80 2.75 -8.62 -6.82
N ASN A 81 3.75 -7.83 -6.41
CA ASN A 81 5.11 -8.34 -6.19
C ASN A 81 5.17 -9.43 -5.11
N ILE A 82 4.35 -9.33 -4.06
CA ILE A 82 4.29 -10.34 -3.01
C ILE A 82 3.59 -11.60 -3.53
N TYR A 83 2.45 -11.44 -4.22
CA TYR A 83 1.69 -12.55 -4.80
C TYR A 83 2.51 -13.37 -5.80
N ASP A 84 3.28 -12.72 -6.68
CA ASP A 84 4.10 -13.39 -7.69
C ASP A 84 5.19 -14.29 -7.06
N LYS A 85 5.53 -14.11 -5.77
CA LYS A 85 6.48 -14.95 -5.05
C LYS A 85 5.84 -16.14 -4.34
N ARG A 86 4.53 -16.09 -4.09
CA ARG A 86 3.75 -17.18 -3.48
C ARG A 86 2.26 -17.02 -3.83
N PRO A 87 1.80 -17.62 -4.94
CA PRO A 87 0.38 -17.56 -5.31
C PRO A 87 -0.49 -18.55 -4.51
N GLU A 88 0.11 -19.57 -3.89
CA GLU A 88 -0.63 -20.56 -3.10
C GLU A 88 -1.13 -19.96 -1.77
N ASN A 89 -2.41 -20.20 -1.45
CA ASN A 89 -3.09 -19.64 -0.28
C ASN A 89 -2.98 -18.11 -0.18
N PHE A 90 -2.95 -17.46 -1.36
CA PHE A 90 -2.76 -16.04 -1.50
C PHE A 90 -3.81 -15.47 -2.44
N GLU A 91 -4.50 -14.43 -1.99
CA GLU A 91 -5.42 -13.66 -2.81
C GLU A 91 -5.00 -12.19 -2.86
N VAL A 92 -5.06 -11.59 -4.05
CA VAL A 92 -4.84 -10.17 -4.28
C VAL A 92 -6.09 -9.56 -4.90
N LEU A 93 -6.57 -8.48 -4.30
CA LEU A 93 -7.65 -7.66 -4.82
C LEU A 93 -7.12 -6.25 -5.09
N ILE A 94 -6.99 -5.91 -6.37
CA ILE A 94 -6.58 -4.57 -6.81
C ILE A 94 -7.82 -3.86 -7.35
N TYR A 95 -8.21 -2.78 -6.69
CA TYR A 95 -9.38 -1.98 -7.06
C TYR A 95 -8.97 -0.79 -7.92
N GLU A 96 -9.42 -0.82 -9.18
CA GLU A 96 -9.13 0.24 -10.13
C GLU A 96 -9.75 1.58 -9.71
N GLY A 97 -8.90 2.61 -9.65
CA GLY A 97 -9.30 3.97 -9.29
C GLY A 97 -9.60 4.18 -7.80
N ALA A 98 -9.30 3.20 -6.95
CA ALA A 98 -9.37 3.37 -5.50
C ALA A 98 -8.02 3.87 -4.96
N GLY A 99 -8.06 4.72 -3.94
CA GLY A 99 -6.89 5.26 -3.25
C GLY A 99 -6.49 4.50 -1.99
N HIS A 100 -5.76 5.18 -1.11
CA HIS A 100 -5.20 4.60 0.11
C HIS A 100 -6.27 4.22 1.15
N VAL A 101 -7.32 5.02 1.28
CA VAL A 101 -8.36 4.84 2.29
C VAL A 101 -9.72 4.70 1.60
N PHE A 102 -10.27 3.49 1.65
CA PHE A 102 -11.49 3.14 0.93
C PHE A 102 -12.80 3.72 1.51
N PHE A 103 -12.74 4.48 2.59
CA PHE A 103 -13.90 5.17 3.16
C PHE A 103 -13.74 6.68 3.20
N ALA A 104 -12.67 7.21 2.60
CA ALA A 104 -12.39 8.63 2.51
C ALA A 104 -12.48 9.12 1.06
N ASP A 105 -12.54 10.45 0.91
CA ASP A 105 -12.32 11.08 -0.39
C ASP A 105 -10.82 11.08 -0.74
N TRP A 106 -10.46 11.65 -1.89
CA TRP A 106 -9.11 11.64 -2.44
C TRP A 106 -8.03 12.33 -1.59
N TYR A 107 -8.41 13.07 -0.55
CA TYR A 107 -7.48 13.69 0.38
C TYR A 107 -8.03 13.68 1.82
N PHE A 108 -7.13 13.85 2.78
CA PHE A 108 -7.45 13.97 4.20
C PHE A 108 -6.67 15.13 4.83
N ASN A 109 -7.37 15.94 5.61
CA ASN A 109 -6.74 17.01 6.39
C ASN A 109 -6.26 16.46 7.74
N ALA A 110 -4.94 16.42 7.94
CA ALA A 110 -4.29 16.04 9.19
C ALA A 110 -3.88 17.28 10.01
N GLY A 111 -4.77 18.25 10.13
CA GLY A 111 -4.51 19.51 10.82
C GLY A 111 -3.65 20.46 9.98
N ASN A 112 -2.32 20.37 10.10
CA ASN A 112 -1.39 21.29 9.43
C ASN A 112 -0.93 20.83 8.03
N MET A 113 -1.39 19.66 7.59
CA MET A 113 -1.04 19.09 6.28
C MET A 113 -2.26 18.45 5.64
N ASN A 114 -2.43 18.68 4.35
CA ASN A 114 -3.36 17.93 3.53
C ASN A 114 -2.60 16.74 2.92
N MET A 115 -3.07 15.52 3.13
CA MET A 115 -2.51 14.31 2.54
C MET A 115 -3.35 13.87 1.35
N ALA A 116 -2.72 13.65 0.20
CA ALA A 116 -3.36 13.00 -0.93
C ALA A 116 -3.45 11.50 -0.66
N LEU A 117 -4.67 10.99 -0.52
CA LEU A 117 -4.95 9.56 -0.34
C LEU A 117 -5.24 8.90 -1.70
N GLY A 118 -5.74 9.67 -2.66
CA GLY A 118 -6.06 9.24 -4.01
C GLY A 118 -7.41 8.54 -4.15
N GLY A 119 -7.71 8.13 -5.38
CA GLY A 119 -9.04 7.66 -5.80
C GLY A 119 -10.10 8.75 -5.75
N ASP A 120 -11.37 8.35 -5.69
CA ASP A 120 -12.51 9.25 -5.44
C ASP A 120 -13.54 8.58 -4.54
N ILE A 121 -14.42 9.37 -3.92
CA ILE A 121 -15.40 8.89 -2.95
C ILE A 121 -16.25 7.71 -3.44
N LYS A 122 -16.62 7.63 -4.73
CA LYS A 122 -17.44 6.53 -5.26
C LYS A 122 -16.61 5.27 -5.43
N ARG A 123 -15.42 5.39 -6.00
CA ARG A 123 -14.52 4.24 -6.23
C ARG A 123 -13.96 3.70 -4.92
N ASN A 124 -13.53 4.59 -4.02
CA ASN A 124 -13.13 4.26 -2.66
C ASN A 124 -14.26 3.52 -1.95
N GLY A 125 -15.46 4.12 -1.89
CA GLY A 125 -16.61 3.51 -1.22
C GLY A 125 -17.00 2.13 -1.78
N LYS A 126 -16.94 1.95 -3.11
CA LYS A 126 -17.15 0.63 -3.74
C LYS A 126 -16.07 -0.36 -3.31
N ALA A 127 -14.80 0.02 -3.36
CA ALA A 127 -13.69 -0.82 -2.94
C ALA A 127 -13.83 -1.21 -1.46
N GLY A 128 -14.21 -0.29 -0.58
CA GLY A 128 -14.41 -0.54 0.84
C GLY A 128 -15.54 -1.52 1.12
N HIS A 129 -16.69 -1.33 0.48
CA HIS A 129 -17.83 -2.22 0.63
C HIS A 129 -17.55 -3.62 0.06
N ASP A 130 -16.98 -3.71 -1.14
CA ASP A 130 -16.69 -4.97 -1.80
C ASP A 130 -15.60 -5.75 -1.04
N SER A 131 -14.52 -5.07 -0.62
CA SER A 131 -13.42 -5.71 0.12
C SER A 131 -13.85 -6.20 1.49
N MET A 132 -14.69 -5.45 2.22
CA MET A 132 -15.18 -5.87 3.53
C MET A 132 -15.97 -7.19 3.46
N LYS A 133 -16.80 -7.36 2.42
CA LYS A 133 -17.51 -8.63 2.20
C LYS A 133 -16.55 -9.79 2.02
N ILE A 134 -15.48 -9.58 1.26
CA ILE A 134 -14.48 -10.62 1.00
C ILE A 134 -13.66 -10.91 2.26
N ILE A 135 -13.27 -9.88 3.03
CA ILE A 135 -12.59 -10.05 4.32
C ILE A 135 -13.42 -10.95 5.23
N VAL A 136 -14.71 -10.65 5.42
CA VAL A 136 -15.59 -11.45 6.29
C VAL A 136 -15.71 -12.89 5.78
N ASP A 137 -15.99 -13.08 4.49
CA ASP A 137 -16.10 -14.42 3.88
C ASP A 137 -14.80 -15.23 4.02
N ARG A 138 -13.63 -14.61 3.91
CA ARG A 138 -12.33 -15.28 4.10
C ARG A 138 -12.05 -15.59 5.55
N LEU A 139 -12.33 -14.67 6.47
CA LEU A 139 -12.20 -14.93 7.90
C LEU A 139 -13.08 -16.11 8.33
N GLU A 140 -14.33 -16.17 7.86
CA GLU A 140 -15.20 -17.32 8.08
C GLU A 140 -14.56 -18.59 7.51
N LYS A 141 -14.28 -18.64 6.20
CA LYS A 141 -13.78 -19.87 5.56
C LYS A 141 -12.45 -20.38 6.13
N TRP A 142 -11.53 -19.48 6.47
CA TRP A 142 -10.20 -19.84 6.94
C TRP A 142 -10.17 -20.26 8.42
N HIS A 143 -11.18 -19.91 9.20
CA HIS A 143 -11.26 -20.22 10.64
C HIS A 143 -12.47 -21.08 11.04
N SER A 144 -13.35 -21.45 10.10
CA SER A 144 -14.54 -22.29 10.39
C SER A 144 -14.22 -23.73 10.79
N GLN A 145 -12.98 -24.19 10.67
CA GLN A 145 -12.56 -25.57 10.97
C GLN A 145 -11.76 -25.71 12.27
N ASP A 146 -11.63 -24.62 13.06
CA ASP A 146 -10.94 -24.65 14.37
C ASP A 146 -11.87 -25.01 15.56
N ASN A 147 -13.01 -25.69 15.29
CA ASN A 147 -13.95 -26.22 16.31
C ASN A 147 -14.10 -27.74 16.22
#